data_AF-A0A660T9V5-F1
#
_entry.id   AF-A0A660T9V5-F1
#
_cell.length_a   1.000
_cell.length_b   1.000
_cell.length_c   1.000
_cell.angle_alpha   90.00
_cell.angle_beta   90.00
_cell.angle_gamma   90.00
#
_symmetry.space_group_name_H-M   'P 1'
#
loop_
_entity.id
_entity.type
_entity.pdbx_description
1 polymer ?
#
loop_
_entity_poly.entity_id
_entity_poly.type
_entity_poly.pdbx_seq_one_letter_code
_entity_poly.pdbx_strand_id
1 'polypeptide(L)'
;FPLVVKPVDNMGSRGIRRTDNIEELEIAVNEAFLFSRSGTVIIEEYLDGAEFSIDALIYENKITICGFADRHIFYPPYFIEMGHTIPSSIDKKMYKEIITTFKAAVRALGITEGAAKGDIRLNKGKVYIGEIAARLSGGYMSGWTFPYSSGVELTKEALKIAVGRAPTNLLPIFNKTTAERAFLSIPGKIIGISGIEEAKSEKHIFDLFLRVKTGLVVKFPENNVEKAGNCIAVNKNRAIAIRSAEDACRKIFIRLEACNKITEEFIFGNYQVWVKNAFILNENINIEALEKMPDFELSRANNVGILTLPELLQESAKEWHGKAVEIAFKEVIDIVSRDNQNINIPTVLVNKTNSYKNDTVDLYPDGVVLGKFFYRAFLRGGVQGGVWVIDTIRKTIEERKNLLELFSRWKEY
;
A
#
# COMPACT_ATOMS: atom_id res chain seq x y z
N PHE A 1 15.89 -6.84 -20.83
CA PHE A 1 15.27 -6.10 -19.73
C PHE A 1 14.11 -5.27 -20.25
N PRO A 2 13.08 -4.99 -19.44
CA PRO A 2 12.87 -5.51 -18.07
C PRO A 2 12.60 -7.03 -18.05
N LEU A 3 13.00 -7.70 -16.98
CA LEU A 3 12.76 -9.13 -16.73
C LEU A 3 12.03 -9.32 -15.38
N VAL A 4 11.36 -10.45 -15.22
CA VAL A 4 10.79 -10.92 -13.94
C VAL A 4 11.46 -12.21 -13.54
N VAL A 5 11.92 -12.26 -12.29
CA VAL A 5 12.39 -13.50 -11.65
C VAL A 5 11.31 -14.00 -10.70
N LYS A 6 11.03 -15.31 -10.71
CA LYS A 6 10.10 -15.94 -9.78
C LYS A 6 10.55 -17.35 -9.38
N PRO A 7 10.29 -17.80 -8.13
CA PRO A 7 10.35 -19.22 -7.80
C PRO A 7 9.23 -19.96 -8.53
N VAL A 8 9.48 -21.21 -8.95
CA VAL A 8 8.48 -21.99 -9.72
C VAL A 8 7.37 -22.60 -8.85
N ASP A 9 7.51 -22.56 -7.52
CA ASP A 9 6.75 -23.40 -6.59
C ASP A 9 6.33 -22.67 -5.29
N ASN A 10 6.09 -21.36 -5.36
CA ASN A 10 5.62 -20.56 -4.23
C ASN A 10 4.35 -19.77 -4.55
N MET A 11 3.81 -19.04 -3.57
CA MET A 11 2.57 -18.26 -3.66
C MET A 11 2.69 -16.90 -2.97
N GLY A 12 1.72 -16.03 -3.22
CA GLY A 12 1.62 -14.72 -2.54
C GLY A 12 2.68 -13.71 -3.00
N SER A 13 3.23 -13.87 -4.20
CA SER A 13 4.30 -13.05 -4.77
C SER A 13 5.63 -13.06 -4.00
N ARG A 14 5.86 -14.08 -3.15
CA ARG A 14 7.13 -14.21 -2.42
C ARG A 14 8.27 -14.56 -3.36
N GLY A 15 9.37 -13.80 -3.27
CA GLY A 15 10.54 -14.00 -4.13
C GLY A 15 10.33 -13.62 -5.58
N ILE A 16 9.26 -12.89 -5.91
CA ILE A 16 9.03 -12.38 -7.27
C ILE A 16 9.52 -10.94 -7.37
N ARG A 17 10.40 -10.66 -8.34
CA ARG A 17 10.99 -9.33 -8.49
C ARG A 17 11.20 -8.96 -9.97
N ARG A 18 10.85 -7.72 -10.32
CA ARG A 18 11.21 -7.07 -11.58
C ARG A 18 12.67 -6.60 -11.52
N THR A 19 13.36 -6.72 -12.64
CA THR A 19 14.76 -6.33 -12.79
C THR A 19 14.92 -5.53 -14.07
N ASP A 20 15.61 -4.39 -13.99
CA ASP A 20 15.81 -3.46 -15.10
C ASP A 20 17.26 -3.51 -15.64
N ASN A 21 18.19 -4.15 -14.92
CA ASN A 21 19.59 -4.35 -15.28
C ASN A 21 20.14 -5.69 -14.73
N ILE A 22 21.41 -6.00 -15.07
CA ILE A 22 22.03 -7.28 -14.74
C ILE A 22 22.36 -7.40 -13.25
N GLU A 23 22.71 -6.28 -12.61
CA GLU A 23 23.02 -6.23 -11.18
C GLU A 23 21.78 -6.55 -10.34
N GLU A 24 20.62 -5.99 -10.69
CA GLU A 24 19.34 -6.31 -10.08
C GLU A 24 18.92 -7.76 -10.34
N LEU A 25 19.26 -8.32 -11.50
CA LEU A 25 18.94 -9.70 -11.86
C LEU A 25 19.62 -10.70 -10.93
N GLU A 26 20.90 -10.51 -10.62
CA GLU A 26 21.64 -11.37 -9.70
C GLU A 26 21.02 -11.36 -8.29
N ILE A 27 20.68 -10.17 -7.79
CA ILE A 27 20.01 -10.01 -6.49
C ILE A 27 18.66 -10.73 -6.49
N ALA A 28 17.85 -10.52 -7.54
CA ALA A 28 16.51 -11.12 -7.65
C ALA A 28 16.55 -12.65 -7.77
N VAL A 29 17.55 -13.21 -8.47
CA VAL A 29 17.76 -14.66 -8.57
C VAL A 29 18.09 -15.25 -7.20
N ASN A 30 19.02 -14.63 -6.46
CA ASN A 30 19.38 -15.06 -5.12
C ASN A 30 18.18 -14.98 -4.16
N GLU A 31 17.42 -13.89 -4.20
CA GLU A 31 16.18 -13.74 -3.42
C GLU A 31 15.15 -14.82 -3.78
N ALA A 32 14.92 -15.09 -5.08
CA ALA A 32 13.96 -16.09 -5.52
C ALA A 32 14.33 -17.51 -5.05
N PHE A 33 15.62 -17.86 -5.02
CA PHE A 33 16.07 -19.16 -4.51
C PHE A 33 15.72 -19.38 -3.04
N LEU A 34 15.77 -18.34 -2.19
CA LEU A 34 15.37 -18.42 -0.78
C LEU A 34 13.90 -18.82 -0.60
N PHE A 35 13.09 -18.57 -1.63
CA PHE A 35 11.66 -18.85 -1.64
C PHE A 35 11.27 -20.04 -2.52
N SER A 36 12.21 -20.67 -3.23
CA SER A 36 11.92 -21.87 -4.03
C SER A 36 12.21 -23.14 -3.23
N ARG A 37 11.22 -24.01 -3.10
CA ARG A 37 11.38 -25.29 -2.35
C ARG A 37 12.16 -26.31 -3.16
N SER A 38 11.99 -26.29 -4.48
CA SER A 38 12.66 -27.11 -5.47
C SER A 38 14.04 -26.60 -5.87
N GLY A 39 14.43 -25.40 -5.38
CA GLY A 39 15.67 -24.75 -5.82
C GLY A 39 15.64 -24.40 -7.32
N THR A 40 14.46 -24.12 -7.87
CA THR A 40 14.29 -23.78 -9.29
C THR A 40 13.62 -22.41 -9.42
N VAL A 41 14.26 -21.55 -10.20
CA VAL A 41 13.79 -20.20 -10.50
C VAL A 41 13.61 -20.07 -12.01
N ILE A 42 12.70 -19.20 -12.41
CA ILE A 42 12.47 -18.88 -13.82
C ILE A 42 12.62 -17.37 -14.02
N ILE A 43 13.18 -17.02 -15.17
CA ILE A 43 13.39 -15.65 -15.63
C ILE A 43 12.55 -15.48 -16.90
N GLU A 44 11.66 -14.50 -16.89
CA GLU A 44 10.71 -14.24 -17.98
C GLU A 44 10.76 -12.77 -18.40
N GLU A 45 10.27 -12.49 -19.62
CA GLU A 45 10.04 -11.11 -20.06
C GLU A 45 8.99 -10.43 -19.16
N TYR A 46 9.26 -9.21 -18.71
CA TYR A 46 8.25 -8.41 -18.02
C TYR A 46 7.23 -7.83 -19.02
N LEU A 47 5.97 -8.21 -18.86
CA LEU A 47 4.87 -7.74 -19.69
C LEU A 47 4.19 -6.51 -19.05
N ASP A 48 4.53 -5.31 -19.51
CA ASP A 48 3.95 -4.06 -18.99
C ASP A 48 2.55 -3.78 -19.53
N GLY A 49 1.55 -4.43 -18.95
CA GLY A 49 0.16 -4.37 -19.41
C GLY A 49 -0.85 -4.57 -18.29
N ALA A 50 -2.13 -4.34 -18.61
CA ALA A 50 -3.22 -4.52 -17.66
C ALA A 50 -3.29 -5.98 -17.20
N GLU A 51 -3.54 -6.18 -15.90
CA GLU A 51 -3.59 -7.50 -15.28
C GLU A 51 -5.00 -7.81 -14.77
N PHE A 52 -5.42 -9.05 -14.98
CA PHE A 52 -6.76 -9.52 -14.64
C PHE A 52 -6.70 -10.84 -13.88
N SER A 53 -7.67 -11.05 -13.00
CA SER A 53 -7.94 -12.36 -12.39
C SER A 53 -9.23 -12.94 -12.95
N ILE A 54 -9.23 -14.23 -13.26
CA ILE A 54 -10.42 -15.00 -13.64
C ILE A 54 -10.60 -16.15 -12.67
N ASP A 55 -11.81 -16.31 -12.13
CA ASP A 55 -12.24 -17.55 -11.50
C ASP A 55 -13.20 -18.30 -12.44
N ALA A 56 -13.09 -19.62 -12.46
CA ALA A 56 -14.04 -20.50 -13.12
C ALA A 56 -14.28 -21.77 -12.31
N LEU A 57 -15.50 -22.30 -12.43
CA LEU A 57 -15.82 -23.67 -12.04
C LEU A 57 -15.97 -24.54 -13.28
N ILE A 58 -15.44 -25.75 -13.19
CA ILE A 58 -15.48 -26.77 -14.22
C ILE A 58 -16.22 -27.97 -13.65
N TYR A 59 -17.26 -28.40 -14.35
CA TYR A 59 -18.01 -29.61 -14.02
C TYR A 59 -18.38 -30.31 -15.31
N GLU A 60 -18.07 -31.61 -15.42
CA GLU A 60 -18.28 -32.40 -16.65
C GLU A 60 -17.71 -31.71 -17.90
N ASN A 61 -16.46 -31.22 -17.83
CA ASN A 61 -15.76 -30.47 -18.89
C ASN A 61 -16.37 -29.09 -19.26
N LYS A 62 -17.46 -28.67 -18.62
CA LYS A 62 -18.08 -27.37 -18.87
C LYS A 62 -17.43 -26.29 -18.00
N ILE A 63 -16.74 -25.35 -18.64
CA ILE A 63 -16.09 -24.21 -17.97
C ILE A 63 -17.08 -23.03 -17.85
N THR A 64 -17.51 -22.75 -16.62
CA THR A 64 -18.32 -21.58 -16.25
C THR A 64 -17.44 -20.52 -15.62
N ILE A 65 -17.45 -19.30 -16.17
CA ILE A 65 -16.71 -18.17 -15.61
C ILE A 65 -17.48 -17.63 -14.39
N CYS A 66 -16.81 -17.54 -13.26
CA CYS A 66 -17.36 -17.18 -11.95
C CYS A 66 -16.62 -15.99 -11.34
N GLY A 67 -16.03 -15.13 -12.17
CA GLY A 67 -15.39 -13.90 -11.72
C GLY A 67 -14.39 -13.43 -12.77
N PHE A 68 -14.38 -12.12 -13.02
CA PHE A 68 -13.38 -11.49 -13.87
C PHE A 68 -13.11 -10.09 -13.34
N ALA A 69 -11.91 -9.88 -12.82
CA ALA A 69 -11.56 -8.69 -12.06
C ALA A 69 -10.36 -7.96 -12.67
N ASP A 70 -10.38 -6.63 -12.60
CA ASP A 70 -9.20 -5.80 -12.86
C ASP A 70 -8.31 -5.81 -11.61
N ARG A 71 -7.04 -6.22 -11.75
CA ARG A 71 -6.08 -6.27 -10.63
C ARG A 71 -5.27 -4.97 -10.57
N HIS A 72 -5.01 -4.51 -9.36
CA HIS A 72 -4.28 -3.27 -9.10
C HIS A 72 -2.92 -3.61 -8.47
N ILE A 73 -1.90 -3.79 -9.32
CA ILE A 73 -0.54 -4.18 -8.92
C ILE A 73 0.37 -2.95 -8.93
N PHE A 74 1.07 -2.69 -7.82
CA PHE A 74 1.92 -1.50 -7.64
C PHE A 74 3.26 -1.82 -6.97
N TYR A 75 4.08 -0.76 -6.87
CA TYR A 75 5.35 -0.67 -6.15
C TYR A 75 6.44 -1.62 -6.67
N PRO A 76 6.88 -1.44 -7.94
CA PRO A 76 8.07 -2.12 -8.43
C PRO A 76 9.28 -1.82 -7.53
N PRO A 77 10.23 -2.76 -7.36
CA PRO A 77 10.39 -3.96 -8.18
C PRO A 77 9.51 -5.14 -7.75
N TYR A 78 8.72 -5.01 -6.70
CA TYR A 78 7.79 -6.04 -6.25
C TYR A 78 6.40 -5.91 -6.91
N PHE A 79 5.59 -6.96 -6.77
CA PHE A 79 4.25 -7.04 -7.38
C PHE A 79 3.18 -7.06 -6.29
N ILE A 80 2.95 -5.89 -5.69
CA ILE A 80 2.01 -5.75 -4.57
C ILE A 80 0.62 -5.49 -5.11
N GLU A 81 -0.28 -6.45 -4.87
CA GLU A 81 -1.69 -6.31 -5.23
C GLU A 81 -2.38 -5.43 -4.19
N MET A 82 -2.56 -4.14 -4.50
CA MET A 82 -3.34 -3.21 -3.68
C MET A 82 -4.84 -3.44 -3.79
N GLY A 83 -5.23 -4.45 -4.55
CA GLY A 83 -6.54 -5.08 -4.55
C GLY A 83 -7.06 -5.27 -5.96
N HIS A 84 -8.36 -5.51 -6.09
CA HIS A 84 -9.01 -5.65 -7.39
C HIS A 84 -10.39 -4.97 -7.46
N THR A 85 -10.92 -4.84 -8.67
CA THR A 85 -12.29 -4.38 -8.90
C THR A 85 -13.03 -5.37 -9.80
N ILE A 86 -14.21 -5.82 -9.36
CA ILE A 86 -15.02 -6.83 -10.04
C ILE A 86 -16.46 -6.34 -10.22
N PRO A 87 -17.11 -6.56 -11.37
CA PRO A 87 -16.56 -7.12 -12.61
C PRO A 87 -15.56 -6.16 -13.29
N SER A 88 -14.73 -6.69 -14.18
CA SER A 88 -13.83 -5.88 -15.02
C SER A 88 -14.60 -4.86 -15.87
N SER A 89 -14.00 -3.70 -16.12
CA SER A 89 -14.52 -2.69 -17.05
C SER A 89 -13.93 -2.75 -18.46
N ILE A 90 -13.20 -3.81 -18.81
CA ILE A 90 -12.62 -3.97 -20.15
C ILE A 90 -13.71 -4.04 -21.23
N ASP A 91 -13.38 -3.67 -22.47
CA ASP A 91 -14.32 -3.71 -23.57
C ASP A 91 -14.73 -5.15 -23.95
N LYS A 92 -15.90 -5.28 -24.59
CA LYS A 92 -16.50 -6.57 -24.92
C LYS A 92 -15.64 -7.43 -25.87
N LYS A 93 -14.83 -6.80 -26.73
CA LYS A 93 -14.00 -7.55 -27.68
C LYS A 93 -12.85 -8.21 -26.92
N MET A 94 -12.15 -7.44 -26.08
CA MET A 94 -11.05 -7.96 -25.25
C MET A 94 -11.53 -8.94 -24.20
N TYR A 95 -12.70 -8.71 -23.60
CA TYR A 95 -13.34 -9.68 -22.71
C TYR A 95 -13.45 -11.06 -23.38
N LYS A 96 -14.00 -11.12 -24.61
CA LYS A 96 -14.18 -12.40 -25.32
C LYS A 96 -12.84 -13.07 -25.63
N GLU A 97 -11.85 -12.29 -26.06
CA GLU A 97 -10.51 -12.80 -26.37
C GLU A 97 -9.85 -13.40 -25.11
N ILE A 98 -9.83 -12.63 -24.01
CA ILE A 98 -9.29 -13.06 -22.72
C ILE A 98 -9.95 -14.35 -22.23
N ILE A 99 -11.28 -14.41 -22.24
CA ILE A 99 -12.04 -15.58 -21.76
C ILE A 99 -11.82 -16.79 -22.65
N THR A 100 -11.65 -16.59 -23.96
CA THR A 100 -11.35 -17.66 -24.91
C THR A 100 -9.97 -18.25 -24.66
N THR A 101 -8.95 -17.39 -24.52
CA THR A 101 -7.58 -17.80 -24.22
C THR A 101 -7.49 -18.50 -22.87
N PHE A 102 -8.15 -17.98 -21.84
CA PHE A 102 -8.23 -18.63 -20.53
C PHE A 102 -8.85 -20.04 -20.63
N LYS A 103 -9.99 -20.18 -21.30
CA LYS A 103 -10.63 -21.50 -21.50
C LYS A 103 -9.76 -22.47 -22.29
N ALA A 104 -8.98 -21.98 -23.26
CA ALA A 104 -8.03 -22.82 -23.98
C ALA A 104 -6.90 -23.30 -23.05
N ALA A 105 -6.34 -22.43 -22.21
CA ALA A 105 -5.31 -22.77 -21.24
C ALA A 105 -5.80 -23.78 -20.18
N VAL A 106 -7.01 -23.59 -19.64
CA VAL A 106 -7.63 -24.54 -18.69
C VAL A 106 -7.76 -25.93 -19.32
N ARG A 107 -8.20 -26.03 -20.59
CA ARG A 107 -8.27 -27.30 -21.31
C ARG A 107 -6.89 -27.90 -21.60
N ALA A 108 -5.92 -27.07 -21.98
CA ALA A 108 -4.56 -27.52 -22.27
C ALA A 108 -3.87 -28.12 -21.02
N LEU A 109 -4.21 -27.63 -19.84
CA LEU A 109 -3.74 -28.18 -18.56
C LEU A 109 -4.54 -29.41 -18.08
N GLY A 110 -5.56 -29.85 -18.83
CA GLY A 110 -6.36 -31.02 -18.49
C GLY A 110 -7.28 -30.81 -17.28
N ILE A 111 -7.64 -29.57 -16.94
CA ILE A 111 -8.55 -29.27 -15.83
C ILE A 111 -9.99 -29.53 -16.30
N THR A 112 -10.52 -30.71 -15.98
CA THR A 112 -11.84 -31.18 -16.43
C THR A 112 -12.93 -31.08 -15.36
N GLU A 113 -12.55 -30.89 -14.09
CA GLU A 113 -13.45 -30.78 -12.95
C GLU A 113 -12.82 -29.95 -11.81
N GLY A 114 -13.64 -29.24 -11.03
CA GLY A 114 -13.21 -28.42 -9.89
C GLY A 114 -13.20 -26.93 -10.20
N ALA A 115 -12.09 -26.26 -9.87
CA ALA A 115 -11.93 -24.82 -10.02
C ALA A 115 -10.66 -24.47 -10.80
N ALA A 116 -10.69 -23.36 -11.53
CA ALA A 116 -9.50 -22.77 -12.14
C ALA A 116 -9.46 -21.27 -11.90
N LYS A 117 -8.34 -20.79 -11.36
CA LYS A 117 -7.97 -19.39 -11.25
C LYS A 117 -6.94 -19.06 -12.31
N GLY A 118 -7.07 -17.93 -12.99
CA GLY A 118 -6.11 -17.45 -13.98
C GLY A 118 -5.65 -16.02 -13.73
N ASP A 119 -4.34 -15.81 -13.74
CA ASP A 119 -3.72 -14.48 -13.88
C ASP A 119 -3.39 -14.22 -15.33
N ILE A 120 -3.90 -13.12 -15.85
CA ILE A 120 -3.86 -12.82 -17.28
C ILE A 120 -3.33 -11.41 -17.47
N ARG A 121 -2.44 -11.23 -18.44
CA ARG A 121 -1.97 -9.91 -18.86
C ARG A 121 -2.42 -9.58 -20.27
N LEU A 122 -2.90 -8.35 -20.46
CA LEU A 122 -3.15 -7.75 -21.75
C LEU A 122 -2.03 -6.73 -22.04
N ASN A 123 -1.11 -7.10 -22.92
CA ASN A 123 0.03 -6.24 -23.28
C ASN A 123 0.02 -5.98 -24.78
N LYS A 124 0.02 -4.71 -25.18
CA LYS A 124 -0.03 -4.26 -26.60
C LYS A 124 -1.12 -4.97 -27.42
N GLY A 125 -2.30 -5.15 -26.82
CA GLY A 125 -3.46 -5.79 -27.45
C GLY A 125 -3.38 -7.31 -27.59
N LYS A 126 -2.38 -7.97 -26.98
CA LYS A 126 -2.24 -9.43 -26.96
C LYS A 126 -2.47 -9.97 -25.54
N VAL A 127 -3.16 -11.10 -25.46
CA VAL A 127 -3.46 -11.80 -24.21
C VAL A 127 -2.36 -12.81 -23.89
N TYR A 128 -1.83 -12.74 -22.68
CA TYR A 128 -0.84 -13.66 -22.12
C TYR A 128 -1.39 -14.30 -20.85
N ILE A 129 -1.24 -15.62 -20.74
CA ILE A 129 -1.54 -16.35 -19.51
C ILE A 129 -0.29 -16.30 -18.64
N GLY A 130 -0.37 -15.66 -17.48
CA GLY A 130 0.73 -15.60 -16.51
C GLY A 130 0.77 -16.85 -15.63
N GLU A 131 -0.37 -17.23 -15.06
CA GLU A 131 -0.53 -18.39 -14.19
C GLU A 131 -1.94 -18.96 -14.31
N ILE A 132 -2.08 -20.29 -14.31
CA ILE A 132 -3.35 -20.97 -14.02
C ILE A 132 -3.15 -21.87 -12.80
N ALA A 133 -4.07 -21.81 -11.84
CA ALA A 133 -4.07 -22.67 -10.66
C ALA A 133 -5.39 -23.45 -10.57
N ALA A 134 -5.32 -24.76 -10.31
CA ALA A 134 -6.48 -25.64 -10.13
C ALA A 134 -7.16 -25.46 -8.75
N ARG A 135 -7.52 -24.22 -8.42
CA ARG A 135 -8.16 -23.79 -7.18
C ARG A 135 -8.89 -22.47 -7.41
N LEU A 136 -9.69 -22.06 -6.43
CA LEU A 136 -10.25 -20.72 -6.37
C LEU A 136 -9.16 -19.66 -6.09
N SER A 137 -9.43 -18.43 -6.50
CA SER A 137 -8.62 -17.26 -6.13
C SER A 137 -8.49 -17.10 -4.62
N GLY A 138 -7.29 -16.74 -4.19
CA GLY A 138 -6.99 -16.41 -2.80
C GLY A 138 -7.39 -14.98 -2.45
N GLY A 139 -6.95 -14.51 -1.28
CA GLY A 139 -7.31 -13.18 -0.79
C GLY A 139 -8.82 -13.07 -0.58
N TYR A 140 -9.44 -12.09 -1.23
CA TYR A 140 -10.85 -11.78 -1.01
C TYR A 140 -11.72 -11.97 -2.25
N MET A 141 -11.19 -12.53 -3.35
CA MET A 141 -11.94 -12.62 -4.60
C MET A 141 -13.11 -13.60 -4.52
N SER A 142 -12.82 -14.90 -4.43
CA SER A 142 -13.83 -15.96 -4.49
C SER A 142 -14.71 -16.04 -3.24
N GLY A 143 -14.19 -15.65 -2.08
CA GLY A 143 -14.89 -15.73 -0.80
C GLY A 143 -15.73 -14.50 -0.44
N TRP A 144 -15.46 -13.33 -1.04
CA TRP A 144 -16.14 -12.07 -0.67
C TRP A 144 -16.54 -11.27 -1.89
N THR A 145 -15.59 -10.74 -2.64
CA THR A 145 -15.90 -9.71 -3.64
C THR A 145 -16.76 -10.21 -4.79
N PHE A 146 -16.54 -11.44 -5.27
CA PHE A 146 -17.41 -12.05 -6.27
C PHE A 146 -18.80 -12.36 -5.71
N PRO A 147 -18.95 -13.07 -4.57
CA PRO A 147 -20.25 -13.23 -3.91
C PRO A 147 -21.02 -11.91 -3.70
N TYR A 148 -20.35 -10.85 -3.27
CA TYR A 148 -20.99 -9.54 -3.08
C TYR A 148 -21.39 -8.84 -4.38
N SER A 149 -20.61 -9.06 -5.44
CA SER A 149 -20.85 -8.50 -6.76
C SER A 149 -22.00 -9.22 -7.48
N SER A 150 -22.03 -10.56 -7.38
CA SER A 150 -22.87 -11.44 -8.20
C SER A 150 -24.03 -12.10 -7.43
N GLY A 151 -23.97 -12.20 -6.11
CA GLY A 151 -24.89 -12.99 -5.30
C GLY A 151 -24.66 -14.50 -5.36
N VAL A 152 -23.55 -14.96 -5.95
CA VAL A 152 -23.22 -16.39 -6.08
C VAL A 152 -22.17 -16.78 -5.04
N GLU A 153 -22.53 -17.73 -4.17
CA GLU A 153 -21.65 -18.34 -3.17
C GLU A 153 -20.64 -19.30 -3.82
N LEU A 154 -19.62 -18.77 -4.49
CA LEU A 154 -18.70 -19.53 -5.32
C LEU A 154 -17.98 -20.66 -4.57
N THR A 155 -17.55 -20.39 -3.33
CA THR A 155 -16.91 -21.41 -2.49
C THR A 155 -17.84 -22.58 -2.18
N LYS A 156 -19.13 -22.31 -1.93
CA LYS A 156 -20.13 -23.36 -1.71
C LYS A 156 -20.31 -24.24 -2.95
N GLU A 157 -20.33 -23.63 -4.13
CA GLU A 157 -20.49 -24.38 -5.38
C GLU A 157 -19.23 -25.18 -5.74
N ALA A 158 -18.03 -24.65 -5.45
CA ALA A 158 -16.79 -25.41 -5.57
C ALA A 158 -16.76 -26.62 -4.64
N LEU A 159 -17.24 -26.46 -3.39
CA LEU A 159 -17.34 -27.56 -2.43
C LEU A 159 -18.31 -28.65 -2.89
N LYS A 160 -19.42 -28.31 -3.56
CA LYS A 160 -20.32 -29.31 -4.16
C LYS A 160 -19.59 -30.18 -5.18
N ILE A 161 -18.86 -29.54 -6.10
CA ILE A 161 -18.07 -30.26 -7.12
C ILE A 161 -17.05 -31.18 -6.43
N ALA A 162 -16.34 -30.68 -5.42
CA ALA A 162 -15.35 -31.46 -4.68
C ALA A 162 -15.94 -32.72 -3.99
N VAL A 163 -17.23 -32.74 -3.67
CA VAL A 163 -17.94 -33.91 -3.11
C VAL A 163 -18.75 -34.69 -4.16
N GLY A 164 -18.48 -34.49 -5.44
CA GLY A 164 -19.12 -35.21 -6.55
C GLY A 164 -20.57 -34.77 -6.81
N ARG A 165 -20.93 -33.54 -6.44
CA ARG A 165 -22.26 -32.97 -6.71
C ARG A 165 -22.16 -31.86 -7.75
N ALA A 166 -23.11 -31.85 -8.68
CA ALA A 166 -23.23 -30.76 -9.63
C ALA A 166 -23.40 -29.39 -8.91
N PRO A 167 -22.76 -28.32 -9.40
CA PRO A 167 -23.04 -26.97 -8.93
C PRO A 167 -24.47 -26.60 -9.30
N THR A 168 -25.13 -25.75 -8.50
CA THR A 168 -26.53 -25.37 -8.73
C THR A 168 -26.65 -24.27 -9.78
N ASN A 169 -26.71 -23.01 -9.36
CA ASN A 169 -26.80 -21.86 -10.26
C ASN A 169 -25.56 -20.99 -10.10
N LEU A 170 -24.80 -20.88 -11.18
CA LEU A 170 -23.59 -20.06 -11.26
C LEU A 170 -23.84 -18.72 -11.97
N LEU A 171 -25.08 -18.44 -12.38
CA LEU A 171 -25.44 -17.17 -12.99
C LEU A 171 -25.56 -16.09 -11.91
N PRO A 172 -24.97 -14.90 -12.14
CA PRO A 172 -25.14 -13.76 -11.24
C PRO A 172 -26.61 -13.41 -11.02
N ILE A 173 -26.99 -13.28 -9.75
CA ILE A 173 -28.28 -12.78 -9.27
C ILE A 173 -28.26 -11.25 -9.19
N PHE A 174 -27.08 -10.69 -8.87
CA PHE A 174 -26.83 -9.26 -8.81
C PHE A 174 -25.86 -8.83 -9.90
N ASN A 175 -25.91 -7.54 -10.22
CA ASN A 175 -24.92 -6.87 -11.05
C ASN A 175 -24.39 -5.64 -10.31
N LYS A 176 -23.67 -5.87 -9.21
CA LYS A 176 -23.00 -4.83 -8.42
C LYS A 176 -21.51 -4.83 -8.75
N THR A 177 -20.86 -3.71 -8.50
CA THR A 177 -19.40 -3.65 -8.44
C THR A 177 -18.95 -3.83 -7.01
N THR A 178 -17.93 -4.66 -6.82
CA THR A 178 -17.14 -4.70 -5.60
C THR A 178 -15.73 -4.18 -5.89
N ALA A 179 -15.22 -3.32 -5.01
CA ALA A 179 -13.84 -2.87 -5.03
C ALA A 179 -13.17 -3.26 -3.70
N GLU A 180 -12.00 -3.87 -3.79
CA GLU A 180 -11.16 -4.19 -2.66
C GLU A 180 -9.88 -3.37 -2.75
N ARG A 181 -9.47 -2.75 -1.63
CA ARG A 181 -8.28 -1.90 -1.54
C ARG A 181 -7.49 -2.25 -0.30
N ALA A 182 -6.17 -2.31 -0.43
CA ALA A 182 -5.27 -2.55 0.68
C ALA A 182 -4.81 -1.22 1.34
N PHE A 183 -4.39 -1.31 2.60
CA PHE A 183 -3.63 -0.26 3.28
C PHE A 183 -2.28 -0.77 3.78
N LEU A 184 -1.30 0.13 3.84
CA LEU A 184 0.11 -0.18 4.09
C LEU A 184 0.65 0.49 5.35
N SER A 185 1.81 0.04 5.80
CA SER A 185 2.60 0.69 6.84
C SER A 185 4.03 0.90 6.36
N ILE A 186 4.65 1.98 6.80
CA ILE A 186 6.11 2.11 6.69
C ILE A 186 6.78 1.17 7.72
N PRO A 187 8.06 0.82 7.54
CA PRO A 187 8.75 -0.05 8.48
C PRO A 187 8.79 0.48 9.91
N GLY A 188 8.50 -0.40 10.88
CA GLY A 188 8.51 -0.03 12.29
C GLY A 188 7.73 -1.00 13.18
N LYS A 189 7.73 -0.74 14.48
CA LYS A 189 6.93 -1.49 15.45
C LYS A 189 5.63 -0.75 15.75
N ILE A 190 4.50 -1.43 15.62
CA ILE A 190 3.17 -0.84 15.84
C ILE A 190 2.91 -0.66 17.33
N ILE A 191 2.50 0.55 17.73
CA ILE A 191 2.03 0.84 19.10
C ILE A 191 0.52 1.10 19.17
N GLY A 192 -0.11 1.45 18.05
CA GLY A 192 -1.54 1.70 18.00
C GLY A 192 -2.10 1.68 16.58
N ILE A 193 -3.39 1.40 16.47
CA ILE A 193 -4.13 1.42 15.21
C ILE A 193 -5.46 2.13 15.48
N SER A 194 -5.76 3.17 14.71
CA SER A 194 -6.99 3.97 14.84
C SER A 194 -7.71 4.10 13.50
N GLY A 195 -8.95 4.61 13.52
CA GLY A 195 -9.79 4.79 12.33
C GLY A 195 -10.55 3.54 11.88
N ILE A 196 -10.41 2.41 12.58
CA ILE A 196 -11.01 1.13 12.19
C ILE A 196 -12.54 1.21 12.21
N GLU A 197 -13.13 1.72 13.30
CA GLU A 197 -14.58 1.77 13.44
C GLU A 197 -15.18 2.83 12.52
N GLU A 198 -14.51 3.97 12.36
CA GLU A 198 -14.89 5.02 11.42
C GLU A 198 -14.81 4.57 9.95
N ALA A 199 -13.91 3.65 9.62
CA ALA A 199 -13.82 3.02 8.30
C ALA A 199 -14.91 1.96 8.10
N LYS A 200 -15.18 1.11 9.11
CA LYS A 200 -16.26 0.12 9.04
C LYS A 200 -17.65 0.75 8.95
N SER A 201 -17.85 1.90 9.59
CA SER A 201 -19.13 2.61 9.56
C SER A 201 -19.39 3.38 8.26
N GLU A 202 -18.41 3.44 7.35
CA GLU A 202 -18.58 4.16 6.09
C GLU A 202 -19.65 3.54 5.21
N LYS A 203 -20.35 4.42 4.49
CA LYS A 203 -21.38 3.98 3.57
C LYS A 203 -20.72 3.12 2.49
N HIS A 204 -21.35 1.98 2.18
CA HIS A 204 -20.92 1.01 1.18
C HIS A 204 -19.75 0.10 1.58
N ILE A 205 -19.17 0.25 2.77
CA ILE A 205 -18.21 -0.73 3.29
C ILE A 205 -18.95 -1.97 3.77
N PHE A 206 -18.49 -3.13 3.30
CA PHE A 206 -19.04 -4.43 3.66
C PHE A 206 -18.11 -5.17 4.61
N ASP A 207 -16.80 -5.10 4.35
CA ASP A 207 -15.80 -5.73 5.20
C ASP A 207 -14.54 -4.89 5.31
N LEU A 208 -13.87 -5.02 6.46
CA LEU A 208 -12.52 -4.56 6.70
C LEU A 208 -11.73 -5.69 7.37
N PHE A 209 -10.63 -6.06 6.74
CA PHE A 209 -9.72 -7.09 7.22
C PHE A 209 -8.43 -6.46 7.72
N LEU A 210 -8.21 -6.54 9.03
CA LEU A 210 -6.97 -6.13 9.65
C LEU A 210 -6.02 -7.33 9.72
N ARG A 211 -4.77 -7.16 9.26
CA ARG A 211 -3.75 -8.22 9.23
C ARG A 211 -2.57 -7.94 10.17
N VAL A 212 -2.60 -6.79 10.82
CA VAL A 212 -1.58 -6.35 11.78
C VAL A 212 -2.23 -6.06 13.14
N LYS A 213 -1.41 -6.00 14.19
CA LYS A 213 -1.84 -5.65 15.54
C LYS A 213 -0.70 -4.95 16.27
N THR A 214 -1.03 -4.22 17.34
CA THR A 214 -0.05 -3.64 18.26
C THR A 214 0.99 -4.68 18.71
N GLY A 215 2.24 -4.26 18.76
CA GLY A 215 3.39 -5.09 19.12
C GLY A 215 4.08 -5.76 17.92
N LEU A 216 3.43 -5.85 16.76
CA LEU A 216 4.07 -6.41 15.55
C LEU A 216 5.05 -5.42 14.93
N VAL A 217 6.13 -5.96 14.36
CA VAL A 217 7.01 -5.24 13.44
C VAL A 217 6.47 -5.40 12.03
N VAL A 218 6.31 -4.30 11.33
CA VAL A 218 5.85 -4.22 9.94
C VAL A 218 6.93 -3.63 9.05
N LYS A 219 6.77 -3.84 7.75
CA LYS A 219 7.60 -3.27 6.68
C LYS A 219 6.73 -2.75 5.56
N PHE A 220 7.30 -1.93 4.68
CA PHE A 220 6.68 -1.68 3.39
C PHE A 220 6.67 -3.01 2.61
N PRO A 221 5.52 -3.43 2.04
CA PRO A 221 5.34 -4.80 1.56
C PRO A 221 6.25 -5.12 0.36
N GLU A 222 6.91 -6.27 0.44
CA GLU A 222 7.67 -6.88 -0.65
C GLU A 222 6.90 -8.05 -1.28
N ASN A 223 5.79 -8.43 -0.65
CA ASN A 223 4.88 -9.44 -1.16
C ASN A 223 3.45 -9.23 -0.62
N ASN A 224 2.50 -10.01 -1.13
CA ASN A 224 1.08 -9.82 -0.82
C ASN A 224 0.72 -10.15 0.63
N VAL A 225 1.55 -10.90 1.36
CA VAL A 225 1.23 -11.24 2.75
C VAL A 225 1.65 -10.17 3.76
N GLU A 226 2.34 -9.11 3.33
CA GLU A 226 2.88 -8.06 4.21
C GLU A 226 2.02 -6.79 4.28
N LYS A 227 0.98 -6.69 3.44
CA LYS A 227 -0.02 -5.60 3.50
C LYS A 227 -0.69 -5.57 4.87
N ALA A 228 -0.92 -4.37 5.42
CA ALA A 228 -1.45 -4.21 6.77
C ALA A 228 -2.94 -4.59 6.89
N GLY A 229 -3.69 -4.49 5.80
CA GLY A 229 -5.07 -4.94 5.72
C GLY A 229 -5.75 -4.49 4.45
N ASN A 230 -7.06 -4.72 4.37
CA ASN A 230 -7.87 -4.45 3.19
C ASN A 230 -9.29 -4.00 3.57
N CYS A 231 -9.89 -3.13 2.76
CA CYS A 231 -11.29 -2.73 2.84
C CYS A 231 -12.03 -3.18 1.58
N ILE A 232 -13.28 -3.64 1.73
CA ILE A 232 -14.16 -4.05 0.64
C ILE A 232 -15.39 -3.14 0.62
N ALA A 233 -15.63 -2.52 -0.53
CA ALA A 233 -16.80 -1.70 -0.78
C ALA A 233 -17.67 -2.23 -1.92
N VAL A 234 -18.98 -2.07 -1.81
CA VAL A 234 -19.95 -2.59 -2.78
C VAL A 234 -20.94 -1.52 -3.20
N ASN A 235 -21.07 -1.29 -4.51
CA ASN A 235 -22.05 -0.37 -5.07
C ASN A 235 -22.44 -0.77 -6.50
N LYS A 236 -23.64 -0.39 -6.97
CA LYS A 236 -24.00 -0.56 -8.39
C LYS A 236 -23.14 0.30 -9.31
N ASN A 237 -22.72 1.47 -8.84
CA ASN A 237 -21.81 2.36 -9.56
C ASN A 237 -20.36 2.01 -9.20
N ARG A 238 -19.57 1.67 -10.22
CA ARG A 238 -18.16 1.29 -10.09
C ARG A 238 -17.30 2.36 -9.42
N ALA A 239 -17.46 3.63 -9.81
CA ALA A 239 -16.66 4.72 -9.27
C ALA A 239 -16.96 4.95 -7.79
N ILE A 240 -18.22 4.77 -7.36
CA ILE A 240 -18.59 4.87 -5.94
C ILE A 240 -17.97 3.72 -5.15
N ALA A 241 -18.05 2.48 -5.63
CA ALA A 241 -17.42 1.34 -4.95
C ALA A 241 -15.89 1.56 -4.78
N ILE A 242 -15.21 1.98 -5.85
CA ILE A 242 -13.76 2.27 -5.80
C ILE A 242 -13.46 3.35 -4.77
N ARG A 243 -14.12 4.51 -4.87
CA ARG A 243 -13.88 5.64 -3.97
C ARG A 243 -14.14 5.28 -2.52
N SER A 244 -15.24 4.58 -2.22
CA SER A 244 -15.55 4.13 -0.86
C SER A 244 -14.47 3.23 -0.27
N ALA A 245 -13.95 2.25 -1.03
CA ALA A 245 -12.89 1.37 -0.54
C ALA A 245 -11.58 2.14 -0.28
N GLU A 246 -11.23 3.08 -1.14
CA GLU A 246 -10.06 3.95 -0.96
C GLU A 246 -10.21 4.88 0.25
N ASP A 247 -11.36 5.54 0.40
CA ASP A 247 -11.64 6.45 1.51
C ASP A 247 -11.60 5.71 2.85
N ALA A 248 -12.14 4.48 2.92
CA ALA A 248 -12.03 3.65 4.12
C ALA A 248 -10.58 3.30 4.44
N CYS A 249 -9.74 2.96 3.45
CA CYS A 249 -8.32 2.71 3.68
C CYS A 249 -7.59 3.96 4.20
N ARG A 250 -7.91 5.15 3.67
CA ARG A 250 -7.30 6.44 4.08
C ARG A 250 -7.59 6.81 5.54
N LYS A 251 -8.66 6.28 6.14
CA LYS A 251 -9.00 6.52 7.55
C LYS A 251 -8.14 5.71 8.52
N ILE A 252 -7.57 4.59 8.07
CA ILE A 252 -6.77 3.73 8.94
C ILE A 252 -5.41 4.38 9.19
N PHE A 253 -5.11 4.62 10.46
CA PHE A 253 -3.81 5.12 10.87
C PHE A 253 -3.10 4.10 11.76
N ILE A 254 -1.86 3.76 11.39
CA ILE A 254 -0.99 2.85 12.11
C ILE A 254 0.11 3.68 12.76
N ARG A 255 0.10 3.77 14.09
CA ARG A 255 1.12 4.53 14.84
C ARG A 255 2.31 3.65 15.16
N LEU A 256 3.50 4.15 14.84
CA LEU A 256 4.77 3.44 15.06
C LEU A 256 5.47 3.93 16.34
N GLU A 257 6.25 3.03 16.93
CA GLU A 257 7.03 3.28 18.15
C GLU A 257 8.07 4.40 17.93
N ALA A 258 8.02 5.43 18.77
CA ALA A 258 9.02 6.50 18.80
C ALA A 258 10.44 5.96 19.07
N CYS A 259 11.43 6.58 18.44
CA CYS A 259 12.85 6.18 18.50
C CYS A 259 13.14 4.76 17.97
N ASN A 260 12.23 4.17 17.18
CA ASN A 260 12.44 2.85 16.58
C ASN A 260 13.47 2.91 15.45
N LYS A 261 14.55 2.12 15.56
CA LYS A 261 15.66 2.13 14.59
C LYS A 261 15.23 1.73 13.17
N ILE A 262 14.28 0.80 13.02
CA ILE A 262 13.83 0.36 11.68
C ILE A 262 13.12 1.51 10.97
N THR A 263 12.28 2.27 11.69
CA THR A 263 11.60 3.43 11.13
C THR A 263 12.59 4.56 10.84
N GLU A 264 13.57 4.79 11.72
CA GLU A 264 14.63 5.77 11.50
C GLU A 264 15.44 5.48 10.23
N GLU A 265 15.88 4.23 10.03
CA GLU A 265 16.64 3.79 8.86
C GLU A 265 15.83 3.86 7.55
N PHE A 266 14.50 3.68 7.62
CA PHE A 266 13.63 3.86 6.46
C PHE A 266 13.46 5.33 6.07
N ILE A 267 13.42 6.22 7.06
CA ILE A 267 13.17 7.65 6.87
C ILE A 267 14.44 8.39 6.47
N PHE A 268 15.50 8.18 7.24
CA PHE A 268 16.76 8.90 7.09
C PHE A 268 17.79 8.03 6.38
N GLY A 269 17.91 6.75 6.72
CA GLY A 269 18.94 5.86 6.18
C GLY A 269 18.67 5.27 4.78
N ASN A 270 19.39 4.17 4.49
CA ASN A 270 19.37 3.47 3.20
C ASN A 270 18.53 2.18 3.22
N TYR A 271 17.52 2.08 4.09
CA TYR A 271 16.66 0.90 4.18
C TYR A 271 15.50 0.97 3.19
N GLN A 272 15.30 -0.10 2.40
CA GLN A 272 14.27 -0.21 1.36
C GLN A 272 14.22 1.02 0.41
N VAL A 273 15.38 1.44 -0.10
CA VAL A 273 15.54 2.60 -1.02
C VAL A 273 14.67 2.50 -2.28
N TRP A 274 14.25 1.29 -2.67
CA TRP A 274 13.36 1.05 -3.80
C TRP A 274 11.95 1.63 -3.60
N VAL A 275 11.51 1.78 -2.34
CA VAL A 275 10.22 2.43 -2.03
C VAL A 275 10.33 3.89 -2.42
N LYS A 276 9.40 4.40 -3.23
CA LYS A 276 9.35 5.83 -3.55
C LYS A 276 8.81 6.61 -2.35
N ASN A 277 9.23 7.87 -2.22
CA ASN A 277 8.67 8.77 -1.23
C ASN A 277 7.14 8.78 -1.30
N ALA A 278 6.48 8.84 -0.15
CA ALA A 278 5.04 9.00 -0.07
C ALA A 278 4.60 10.23 -0.87
N PHE A 279 5.29 11.35 -0.73
CA PHE A 279 5.01 12.56 -1.49
C PHE A 279 6.20 13.00 -2.34
N ILE A 280 5.90 13.45 -3.56
CA ILE A 280 6.81 14.20 -4.42
C ILE A 280 6.12 15.53 -4.67
N LEU A 281 6.73 16.62 -4.20
CA LEU A 281 6.21 17.97 -4.35
C LEU A 281 6.23 18.38 -5.84
N ASN A 282 5.22 19.11 -6.27
CA ASN A 282 5.07 19.57 -7.66
C ASN A 282 5.20 21.09 -7.77
N GLU A 283 4.87 21.83 -6.70
CA GLU A 283 4.92 23.29 -6.73
C GLU A 283 6.34 23.80 -6.49
N ASN A 284 6.92 24.48 -7.48
CA ASN A 284 8.30 24.98 -7.42
C ASN A 284 8.56 25.86 -6.18
N ILE A 285 7.59 26.68 -5.78
CA ILE A 285 7.72 27.54 -4.60
C ILE A 285 7.89 26.73 -3.31
N ASN A 286 7.24 25.56 -3.21
CA ASN A 286 7.38 24.66 -2.07
C ASN A 286 8.72 23.93 -2.11
N ILE A 287 9.16 23.49 -3.29
CA ILE A 287 10.46 22.84 -3.49
C ILE A 287 11.60 23.81 -3.09
N GLU A 288 11.60 25.03 -3.62
CA GLU A 288 12.61 26.04 -3.30
C GLU A 288 12.58 26.44 -1.82
N ALA A 289 11.39 26.55 -1.22
CA ALA A 289 11.26 26.83 0.20
C ALA A 289 11.86 25.71 1.04
N LEU A 290 11.61 24.45 0.69
CA LEU A 290 12.17 23.29 1.37
C LEU A 290 13.70 23.25 1.26
N GLU A 291 14.27 23.57 0.08
CA GLU A 291 15.72 23.63 -0.12
C GLU A 291 16.41 24.68 0.76
N LYS A 292 15.78 25.83 0.97
CA LYS A 292 16.29 26.94 1.79
C LYS A 292 15.99 26.79 3.28
N MET A 293 15.08 25.89 3.66
CA MET A 293 14.65 25.66 5.03
C MET A 293 15.80 25.14 5.91
N PRO A 294 15.94 25.58 7.17
CA PRO A 294 16.86 24.95 8.11
C PRO A 294 16.39 23.52 8.45
N ASP A 295 17.28 22.68 8.96
CA ASP A 295 16.88 21.34 9.43
C ASP A 295 15.91 21.43 10.62
N PHE A 296 16.25 22.34 11.54
CA PHE A 296 15.49 22.70 12.73
C PHE A 296 16.02 24.03 13.30
N GLU A 297 15.27 24.61 14.23
CA GLU A 297 15.67 25.74 15.07
C GLU A 297 15.41 25.40 16.54
N LEU A 298 16.34 25.76 17.41
CA LEU A 298 16.19 25.58 18.86
C LEU A 298 15.33 26.70 19.43
N SER A 299 14.40 26.36 20.32
CA SER A 299 13.46 27.31 20.93
C SER A 299 13.47 27.19 22.46
N ARG A 300 13.31 28.33 23.16
CA ARG A 300 13.17 28.35 24.63
C ARG A 300 11.77 28.00 25.14
N ALA A 301 10.83 27.65 24.25
CA ALA A 301 9.48 27.24 24.62
C ALA A 301 9.41 25.72 24.82
N ASN A 302 8.62 25.20 25.78
CA ASN A 302 8.42 23.77 26.07
C ASN A 302 7.74 22.92 24.95
N ASN A 303 7.83 23.32 23.68
CA ASN A 303 6.99 22.81 22.60
C ASN A 303 7.78 22.35 21.36
N VAL A 304 7.18 21.42 20.60
CA VAL A 304 7.63 21.02 19.26
C VAL A 304 6.80 21.79 18.23
N GLY A 305 7.46 22.63 17.43
CA GLY A 305 6.89 23.36 16.30
C GLY A 305 7.32 22.79 14.94
N ILE A 306 6.67 23.22 13.86
CA ILE A 306 6.97 22.80 12.49
C ILE A 306 6.92 24.03 11.59
N LEU A 307 7.95 24.25 10.76
CA LEU A 307 7.92 25.25 9.70
C LEU A 307 6.98 24.79 8.58
N THR A 308 6.19 25.69 8.01
CA THR A 308 5.24 25.35 6.95
C THR A 308 5.76 25.72 5.57
N LEU A 309 5.45 24.90 4.57
CA LEU A 309 5.63 25.27 3.16
C LEU A 309 4.65 26.40 2.78
N PRO A 310 5.09 27.37 1.94
CA PRO A 310 4.32 28.58 1.65
C PRO A 310 2.99 28.33 0.93
N GLU A 311 2.95 27.33 0.04
CA GLU A 311 1.77 26.99 -0.77
C GLU A 311 1.35 25.53 -0.58
N LEU A 312 1.34 25.07 0.68
CA LEU A 312 0.97 23.69 1.00
C LEU A 312 -0.47 23.34 0.58
N LEU A 313 -1.39 24.30 0.60
CA LEU A 313 -2.79 24.11 0.21
C LEU A 313 -2.99 24.02 -1.31
N GLN A 314 -2.05 24.56 -2.08
CA GLN A 314 -2.07 24.49 -3.55
C GLN A 314 -1.34 23.23 -4.05
N GLU A 315 -0.58 22.56 -3.20
CA GLU A 315 0.20 21.39 -3.58
C GLU A 315 -0.68 20.19 -3.95
N SER A 316 -0.49 19.71 -5.18
CA SER A 316 -1.30 18.63 -5.76
C SER A 316 -0.79 17.22 -5.44
N ALA A 317 0.36 17.10 -4.75
CA ALA A 317 0.96 15.84 -4.37
C ALA A 317 0.02 14.93 -3.55
N LYS A 318 0.08 13.63 -3.83
CA LYS A 318 -0.72 12.58 -3.15
C LYS A 318 0.15 11.41 -2.74
N GLU A 319 -0.18 10.79 -1.60
CA GLU A 319 0.55 9.60 -1.12
C GLU A 319 0.07 8.29 -1.73
N TRP A 320 0.64 7.18 -1.28
CA TRP A 320 0.44 5.83 -1.80
C TRP A 320 -1.03 5.39 -1.85
N HIS A 321 -1.88 5.88 -0.93
CA HIS A 321 -3.33 5.63 -0.93
C HIS A 321 -4.13 6.79 -1.55
N GLY A 322 -3.48 7.79 -2.12
CA GLY A 322 -4.10 8.93 -2.81
C GLY A 322 -4.54 10.08 -1.90
N LYS A 323 -4.16 10.09 -0.61
CA LYS A 323 -4.43 11.22 0.29
C LYS A 323 -3.61 12.43 -0.14
N ALA A 324 -4.25 13.59 -0.29
CA ALA A 324 -3.56 14.83 -0.65
C ALA A 324 -2.64 15.30 0.47
N VAL A 325 -1.52 15.95 0.11
CA VAL A 325 -0.49 16.36 1.08
C VAL A 325 -1.05 17.32 2.15
N GLU A 326 -1.94 18.24 1.77
CA GLU A 326 -2.57 19.18 2.71
C GLU A 326 -3.40 18.44 3.78
N ILE A 327 -4.14 17.41 3.36
CA ILE A 327 -5.01 16.61 4.23
C ILE A 327 -4.13 15.78 5.15
N ALA A 328 -3.09 15.15 4.60
CA ALA A 328 -2.13 14.37 5.37
C ALA A 328 -1.37 15.23 6.40
N PHE A 329 -0.94 16.43 6.03
CA PHE A 329 -0.28 17.35 6.95
C PHE A 329 -1.22 17.75 8.09
N LYS A 330 -2.46 18.14 7.77
CA LYS A 330 -3.48 18.44 8.78
C LYS A 330 -3.73 17.24 9.71
N GLU A 331 -3.79 16.04 9.18
CA GLU A 331 -3.99 14.82 9.97
C GLU A 331 -2.82 14.55 10.93
N VAL A 332 -1.57 14.79 10.51
CA VAL A 332 -0.42 14.74 11.43
C VAL A 332 -0.65 15.70 12.60
N ILE A 333 -1.02 16.96 12.32
CA ILE A 333 -1.28 17.97 13.35
C ILE A 333 -2.42 17.53 14.27
N ASP A 334 -3.54 17.06 13.72
CA ASP A 334 -4.70 16.61 14.51
C ASP A 334 -4.34 15.44 15.43
N ILE A 335 -3.59 14.45 14.94
CA ILE A 335 -3.15 13.29 15.73
C ILE A 335 -2.27 13.75 16.90
N VAL A 336 -1.19 14.49 16.62
CA VAL A 336 -0.20 14.86 17.64
C VAL A 336 -0.74 15.87 18.66
N SER A 337 -1.86 16.54 18.34
CA SER A 337 -2.54 17.49 19.22
C SER A 337 -3.53 16.81 20.16
N ARG A 338 -4.25 15.77 19.71
CA ARG A 338 -5.20 15.03 20.56
C ARG A 338 -4.51 14.33 21.74
N ASP A 339 -3.26 13.91 21.56
CA ASP A 339 -2.51 13.21 22.61
C ASP A 339 -2.10 14.12 23.78
N ASN A 340 -2.23 15.45 23.65
CA ASN A 340 -1.85 16.39 24.70
C ASN A 340 -2.92 17.45 24.93
N GLN A 341 -3.45 17.53 26.16
CA GLN A 341 -4.36 18.61 26.57
C GLN A 341 -3.69 20.00 26.68
N ASN A 342 -2.35 20.09 26.56
CA ASN A 342 -1.55 21.30 26.85
C ASN A 342 -0.70 21.83 25.67
N ILE A 343 -0.98 21.46 24.41
CA ILE A 343 -0.26 22.05 23.28
C ILE A 343 -1.00 23.29 22.79
N ASN A 344 -0.46 24.46 23.15
CA ASN A 344 -0.54 25.61 22.25
C ASN A 344 0.36 25.28 21.07
N ILE A 345 -0.23 24.76 19.99
CA ILE A 345 0.46 24.71 18.70
C ILE A 345 0.61 26.19 18.37
N PRO A 346 1.82 26.74 18.19
CA PRO A 346 1.91 27.95 17.39
C PRO A 346 1.48 27.49 16.01
N THR A 347 0.19 27.60 15.73
CA THR A 347 -0.35 27.60 14.39
C THR A 347 0.48 28.65 13.67
N VAL A 348 1.39 28.18 12.80
CA VAL A 348 1.90 28.96 11.68
C VAL A 348 2.87 30.09 12.08
N LEU A 349 4.18 29.81 12.06
CA LEU A 349 5.13 30.84 11.64
C LEU A 349 5.17 30.83 10.11
N VAL A 350 4.15 31.43 9.48
CA VAL A 350 4.33 32.03 8.15
C VAL A 350 5.23 33.23 8.40
N ASN A 351 6.53 33.02 8.23
CA ASN A 351 7.48 34.13 8.31
C ASN A 351 7.28 35.01 7.07
N LYS A 352 6.36 35.98 7.18
CA LYS A 352 6.53 37.26 6.50
C LYS A 352 7.70 37.95 7.19
N THR A 353 8.85 37.91 6.52
CA THR A 353 9.99 38.85 6.63
C THR A 353 10.80 38.90 7.94
N ASN A 354 12.13 38.75 7.75
CA ASN A 354 13.26 39.42 8.40
C ASN A 354 14.04 38.77 9.56
N SER A 355 15.32 38.57 9.23
CA SER A 355 16.55 38.62 10.05
C SER A 355 16.75 37.57 11.15
N TYR A 356 17.66 36.63 10.87
CA TYR A 356 18.27 35.75 11.86
C TYR A 356 19.47 36.45 12.51
N LYS A 357 19.40 36.70 13.82
CA LYS A 357 20.58 37.05 14.63
C LYS A 357 20.94 35.85 15.50
N ASN A 358 22.18 35.39 15.30
CA ASN A 358 22.92 34.54 16.22
C ASN A 358 23.09 35.25 17.56
N ASP A 359 22.84 34.55 18.66
CA ASP A 359 23.60 34.71 19.90
C ASP A 359 23.61 33.38 20.66
N THR A 360 24.82 32.92 20.97
CA THR A 360 25.17 31.71 21.72
C THR A 360 24.75 31.79 23.18
N VAL A 361 23.88 30.90 23.68
CA VAL A 361 23.66 30.65 25.12
C VAL A 361 23.15 29.21 25.35
N ASP A 362 23.81 28.49 26.26
CA ASP A 362 23.45 27.27 27.01
C ASP A 362 22.53 26.20 26.37
N LEU A 363 23.12 25.01 26.20
CA LEU A 363 22.54 23.78 25.67
C LEU A 363 21.53 23.15 26.62
N TYR A 364 20.27 23.60 26.61
CA TYR A 364 19.05 22.77 26.68
C TYR A 364 17.86 23.70 26.33
N PRO A 365 17.56 23.89 25.05
CA PRO A 365 16.34 24.58 24.65
C PRO A 365 15.15 23.69 25.03
N ASP A 366 14.23 24.25 25.80
CA ASP A 366 13.01 23.58 26.24
C ASP A 366 12.10 23.13 25.08
N GLY A 367 12.39 23.53 23.83
CA GLY A 367 11.72 22.99 22.64
C GLY A 367 12.44 23.25 21.32
N VAL A 368 11.77 22.87 20.23
CA VAL A 368 12.37 22.80 18.89
C VAL A 368 11.35 23.08 17.81
N VAL A 369 11.73 23.82 16.78
CA VAL A 369 10.95 24.04 15.57
C VAL A 369 11.58 23.25 14.43
N LEU A 370 10.86 22.28 13.87
CA LEU A 370 11.37 21.41 12.82
C LEU A 370 11.19 22.02 11.43
N GLY A 371 12.25 21.95 10.62
CA GLY A 371 12.21 22.27 9.20
C GLY A 371 12.41 21.02 8.34
N LYS A 372 13.55 20.91 7.65
CA LYS A 372 13.83 19.80 6.72
C LYS A 372 13.71 18.42 7.36
N PHE A 373 14.03 18.24 8.64
CA PHE A 373 13.89 16.93 9.28
C PHE A 373 12.43 16.46 9.33
N PHE A 374 11.49 17.36 9.61
CA PHE A 374 10.07 17.03 9.55
C PHE A 374 9.68 16.65 8.12
N TYR A 375 10.05 17.46 7.12
CA TYR A 375 9.67 17.18 5.74
C TYR A 375 10.37 15.95 5.15
N ARG A 376 11.60 15.62 5.55
CA ARG A 376 12.24 14.35 5.18
C ARG A 376 11.40 13.18 5.68
N ALA A 377 10.96 13.20 6.94
CA ALA A 377 10.08 12.18 7.50
C ALA A 377 8.68 12.14 6.87
N PHE A 378 8.04 13.30 6.73
CA PHE A 378 6.68 13.42 6.20
C PHE A 378 6.59 13.08 4.71
N LEU A 379 7.52 13.58 3.88
CA LEU A 379 7.53 13.25 2.45
C LEU A 379 7.95 11.79 2.22
N ARG A 380 8.85 11.24 3.04
CA ARG A 380 9.28 9.84 2.93
C ARG A 380 8.21 8.85 3.38
N GLY A 381 7.62 9.08 4.55
CA GLY A 381 6.73 8.13 5.24
C GLY A 381 5.26 8.55 5.35
N GLY A 382 4.87 9.66 4.74
CA GLY A 382 3.51 10.20 4.83
C GLY A 382 3.13 10.60 6.26
N VAL A 383 1.85 10.43 6.60
CA VAL A 383 1.34 10.70 7.96
C VAL A 383 2.10 9.90 9.02
N GLN A 384 2.45 8.63 8.73
CA GLN A 384 3.20 7.78 9.68
C GLN A 384 4.58 8.36 9.98
N GLY A 385 5.31 8.81 8.95
CA GLY A 385 6.61 9.46 9.13
C GLY A 385 6.51 10.80 9.87
N GLY A 386 5.53 11.64 9.52
CA GLY A 386 5.29 12.93 10.16
C GLY A 386 4.92 12.81 11.65
N VAL A 387 4.07 11.85 12.02
CA VAL A 387 3.76 11.58 13.44
C VAL A 387 4.96 10.97 14.16
N TRP A 388 5.65 10.01 13.54
CA TRP A 388 6.78 9.33 14.15
C TRP A 388 7.94 10.26 14.50
N VAL A 389 8.27 11.23 13.64
CA VAL A 389 9.38 12.17 13.91
C VAL A 389 9.05 13.09 15.11
N ILE A 390 7.80 13.53 15.22
CA ILE A 390 7.32 14.34 16.34
C ILE A 390 7.33 13.52 17.64
N ASP A 391 6.78 12.31 17.61
CA ASP A 391 6.77 11.41 18.75
C ASP A 391 8.20 11.07 19.24
N THR A 392 9.14 10.88 18.30
CA THR A 392 10.56 10.63 18.59
C THR A 392 11.22 11.80 19.30
N ILE A 393 10.97 13.03 18.85
CA ILE A 393 11.51 14.23 19.48
C ILE A 393 10.89 14.43 20.87
N ARG A 394 9.57 14.28 21.01
CA ARG A 394 8.89 14.39 22.31
C ARG A 394 9.45 13.41 23.32
N LYS A 395 9.56 12.13 22.95
CA LYS A 395 10.14 11.10 23.79
C LYS A 395 11.59 11.42 24.18
N THR A 396 12.37 11.96 23.25
CA THR A 396 13.76 12.37 23.52
C THR A 396 13.82 13.51 24.55
N ILE A 397 12.92 14.49 24.46
CA ILE A 397 12.79 15.59 25.43
C ILE A 397 12.32 15.07 26.79
N GLU A 398 11.28 14.24 26.82
CA GLU A 398 10.71 13.63 28.04
C GLU A 398 11.75 12.79 28.80
N GLU A 399 12.58 12.03 28.06
CA GLU A 399 13.67 11.24 28.61
C GLU A 399 14.93 12.07 28.92
N ARG A 400 14.90 13.39 28.72
CA ARG A 400 16.03 14.33 28.91
C ARG A 400 17.29 13.91 28.16
N LYS A 401 17.13 13.35 26.97
CA LYS A 401 18.22 12.96 26.07
C LYS A 401 18.64 14.13 25.18
N ASN A 402 19.87 14.08 24.68
CA ASN A 402 20.43 15.15 23.86
C ASN A 402 19.83 15.13 22.43
N LEU A 403 19.01 16.14 22.11
CA LEU A 403 18.45 16.31 20.77
C LEU A 403 19.51 16.57 19.70
N LEU A 404 20.62 17.23 20.03
CA LEU A 404 21.68 17.48 19.05
C LEU A 404 22.40 16.20 18.62
N GLU A 405 22.53 15.22 19.51
CA GLU A 405 23.07 13.91 19.17
C GLU A 405 22.15 13.17 18.20
N LEU A 406 20.83 13.20 18.46
CA LEU A 406 19.82 12.67 17.55
C LEU A 406 19.90 13.35 16.17
N PHE A 407 19.98 14.68 16.14
CA PHE A 407 20.04 15.45 14.90
C PHE A 407 21.36 15.27 14.14
N SER A 408 22.50 15.15 14.81
CA SER A 408 23.76 14.77 14.15
C SER A 408 23.60 13.43 13.44
N ARG A 409 23.04 12.42 14.12
CA ARG A 409 22.81 11.11 13.51
C ARG A 409 21.92 11.20 12.27
N TRP A 410 20.87 12.02 12.31
CA TRP A 410 20.00 12.22 11.14
C TRP A 410 20.67 12.96 9.97
N LYS A 411 21.74 13.71 10.20
CA LYS A 411 22.55 14.35 9.14
C LYS A 411 23.57 13.42 8.53
N GLU A 412 24.03 12.42 9.28
CA GLU A 412 25.00 11.43 8.80
C GLU A 412 24.39 10.43 7.81
N TYR A 413 23.07 10.22 7.87
CA TYR A 413 22.31 9.52 6.84
C TYR A 413 21.98 10.43 5.65
#